data_AF-A0A9E1J2Q8-F1
#
_entry.id   AF-A0A9E1J2Q8-F1
#
_cell.length_a   1.000
_cell.length_b   1.000
_cell.length_c   1.000
_cell.angle_alpha   90.00
_cell.angle_beta   90.00
_cell.angle_gamma   90.00
#
_symmetry.space_group_name_H-M   'P 1'
#
loop_
_entity.id
_entity.type
_entity.pdbx_description
1 polymer ?
#
loop_
_entity_poly.entity_id
_entity_poly.type
_entity_poly.pdbx_seq_one_letter_code
_entity_poly.pdbx_strand_id
1 'polypeptide(L)'
;MKLFHGIAKDIATRRPHYRSDFSGIFSQKVLSASFYLFFACLANAIAFGALSSVLTGGEIGIIEMMIATAIGGTTYAQTRSHW
;
A
#
# COMPACT_ATOMS: atom_id res chain seq x y z
N MET A 1 -3.74 31.99 9.47
CA MET A 1 -3.93 30.99 8.40
C MET A 1 -2.67 30.87 7.54
N LYS A 2 -1.71 30.03 7.94
CA LYS A 2 -0.50 29.69 7.15
C LYS A 2 -0.17 28.19 7.22
N LEU A 3 -1.18 27.34 7.43
CA LEU A 3 -0.98 25.89 7.55
C LEU A 3 -0.62 25.26 6.19
N PHE A 4 -1.08 25.83 5.07
CA PHE A 4 -0.90 25.29 3.72
C PHE A 4 0.46 25.60 3.06
N HIS A 5 1.22 26.58 3.56
CA HIS A 5 2.51 26.96 2.95
C HIS A 5 3.64 25.97 3.28
N GLY A 6 3.60 25.34 4.47
CA GLY A 6 4.56 24.31 4.86
C GLY A 6 4.34 23.01 4.08
N ILE A 7 3.09 22.59 3.96
CA ILE A 7 2.67 21.36 3.26
C ILE A 7 3.07 21.41 1.78
N ALA A 8 2.86 22.55 1.12
CA ALA A 8 3.25 22.73 -0.29
C ALA A 8 4.77 22.66 -0.50
N LYS A 9 5.57 23.15 0.46
CA LYS A 9 7.04 23.14 0.39
C LYS A 9 7.62 21.74 0.69
N ASP A 10 6.96 20.98 1.55
CA ASP A 10 7.32 19.59 1.85
C ASP A 10 7.04 18.68 0.63
N ILE A 11 5.86 18.84 0.03
CA ILE A 11 5.49 18.16 -1.23
C ILE A 11 6.47 18.50 -2.36
N ALA A 12 6.88 19.77 -2.50
CA ALA A 12 7.82 20.18 -3.54
C ALA A 12 9.23 19.59 -3.37
N THR A 13 9.67 19.39 -2.12
CA THR A 13 11.00 18.84 -1.78
C THR A 13 11.07 17.31 -1.91
N ARG A 14 9.95 16.61 -1.71
CA ARG A 14 9.88 15.13 -1.76
C ARG A 14 9.62 14.57 -3.17
N ARG A 15 9.01 15.36 -4.08
CA ARG A 15 8.82 15.00 -5.51
C ARG A 15 10.07 14.46 -6.23
N PRO A 16 11.29 15.02 -6.07
CA PRO A 16 12.48 14.48 -6.73
C PRO A 16 12.91 13.11 -6.18
N HIS A 17 12.61 12.79 -4.91
CA HIS A 17 12.93 11.48 -4.33
C HIS A 17 12.02 10.36 -4.88
N TYR A 18 10.78 10.68 -5.26
CA TYR A 18 9.87 9.71 -5.89
C TYR A 18 10.44 9.19 -7.23
N ARG A 19 11.16 10.05 -7.98
CA ARG A 19 11.84 9.64 -9.23
C ARG A 19 13.09 8.79 -8.98
N SER A 20 13.83 9.04 -7.90
CA SER A 20 15.01 8.22 -7.57
C SER A 20 14.62 6.87 -6.96
N ASP A 21 13.48 6.76 -6.28
CA ASP A 21 12.96 5.49 -5.75
C ASP A 21 12.75 4.47 -6.87
N PHE A 22 12.23 4.87 -8.04
CA PHE A 22 12.08 3.97 -9.19
C PHE A 22 13.41 3.43 -9.73
N SER A 23 14.49 4.21 -9.65
CA SER A 23 15.82 3.75 -10.04
C SER A 23 16.42 2.77 -9.03
N GLY A 24 16.02 2.86 -7.76
CA GLY A 24 16.47 1.95 -6.69
C GLY A 24 15.79 0.57 -6.68
N ILE A 25 14.66 0.43 -7.39
CA ILE A 25 13.90 -0.83 -7.48
C ILE A 25 14.70 -1.93 -8.21
N PHE A 26 15.66 -1.55 -9.06
CA PHE A 26 16.47 -2.48 -9.86
C PHE A 26 17.50 -3.31 -9.06
N SER A 27 17.56 -3.13 -7.73
CA SER A 27 18.37 -3.99 -6.87
C SER A 27 17.65 -5.31 -6.58
N GLN A 28 18.35 -6.44 -6.80
CA GLN A 28 17.83 -7.79 -6.55
C GLN A 28 17.23 -7.96 -5.14
N LYS A 29 17.79 -7.26 -4.15
CA LYS A 29 17.32 -7.28 -2.76
C LYS A 29 15.92 -6.70 -2.60
N VAL A 30 15.62 -5.62 -3.31
CA VAL A 30 14.30 -4.95 -3.27
C VAL A 30 13.28 -5.82 -3.97
N LEU A 31 13.64 -6.40 -5.13
CA LEU A 31 12.76 -7.31 -5.86
C LEU A 31 12.36 -8.53 -5.02
N SER A 32 13.33 -9.20 -4.37
CA SER A 32 13.03 -10.33 -3.48
C SER A 32 12.15 -9.92 -2.29
N ALA A 33 12.40 -8.74 -1.69
CA ALA A 33 11.59 -8.23 -0.59
C ALA A 33 10.15 -7.93 -1.03
N SER A 34 9.95 -7.34 -2.23
CA SER A 34 8.63 -7.08 -2.79
C SER A 34 7.83 -8.36 -3.04
N PHE A 35 8.47 -9.39 -3.61
CA PHE A 35 7.81 -10.70 -3.78
C PHE A 35 7.44 -11.35 -2.46
N TYR A 36 8.35 -11.34 -1.48
CA TYR A 36 8.07 -11.88 -0.15
C TYR A 36 6.88 -11.18 0.50
N LEU A 37 6.87 -9.84 0.50
CA LEU A 37 5.80 -9.05 1.10
C LEU A 37 4.46 -9.24 0.36
N PHE A 38 4.50 -9.36 -0.97
CA PHE A 38 3.32 -9.64 -1.78
C PHE A 38 2.65 -10.95 -1.37
N PHE A 39 3.41 -12.06 -1.29
CA PHE A 39 2.86 -13.35 -0.87
C PHE A 39 2.44 -13.38 0.59
N ALA A 40 3.17 -12.69 1.49
CA ALA A 40 2.78 -12.57 2.88
C ALA A 40 1.43 -11.86 3.03
N CYS A 41 1.23 -10.74 2.34
CA CYS A 41 -0.05 -10.02 2.36
C CYS A 41 -1.17 -10.80 1.63
N LEU A 42 -0.85 -11.51 0.55
CA LEU A 42 -1.80 -12.35 -0.17
C LEU A 42 -2.33 -13.48 0.71
N ALA A 43 -1.45 -14.20 1.41
CA ALA A 43 -1.85 -15.27 2.32
C ALA A 43 -2.74 -14.75 3.46
N ASN A 44 -2.40 -13.58 4.02
CA ASN A 44 -3.24 -12.93 5.03
C ASN A 44 -4.61 -12.53 4.47
N ALA A 45 -4.67 -11.93 3.28
CA ALA A 45 -5.92 -11.55 2.65
C ALA A 45 -6.81 -12.77 2.32
N ILE A 46 -6.21 -13.88 1.90
CA ILE A 46 -6.92 -15.15 1.66
C ILE A 46 -7.46 -15.72 2.98
N ALA A 47 -6.65 -15.75 4.04
CA ALA A 47 -7.08 -16.27 5.34
C ALA A 47 -8.25 -15.47 5.93
N PHE A 48 -8.15 -14.14 5.95
CA PHE A 48 -9.23 -13.27 6.43
C PHE A 48 -10.43 -13.25 5.49
N GLY A 49 -10.21 -13.32 4.18
CA GLY A 49 -11.27 -13.40 3.19
C GLY A 49 -12.05 -14.71 3.26
N ALA A 50 -11.38 -15.84 3.53
CA ALA A 50 -12.03 -17.14 3.74
C ALA A 50 -12.85 -17.14 5.04
N LEU A 51 -12.29 -16.61 6.14
CA LEU A 51 -13.02 -16.45 7.41
C LEU A 51 -14.24 -15.55 7.25
N SER A 52 -14.09 -14.40 6.59
CA SER A 52 -15.19 -13.45 6.37
C SER A 52 -16.29 -14.07 5.50
N SER A 53 -15.92 -14.80 4.45
CA SER A 53 -16.87 -15.49 3.57
C SER A 53 -17.72 -16.51 4.32
N VAL A 54 -17.15 -17.22 5.31
CA VAL A 54 -17.89 -18.18 6.13
C VAL A 54 -18.80 -17.46 7.13
N LEU A 55 -18.33 -16.36 7.74
CA LEU A 55 -19.08 -15.62 8.75
C LEU A 55 -20.26 -14.83 8.17
N THR A 56 -20.15 -14.34 6.93
CA THR A 56 -21.20 -13.55 6.27
C THR A 56 -22.05 -14.37 5.29
N GLY A 57 -21.92 -15.70 5.28
CA GLY A 57 -22.68 -16.57 4.37
C GLY A 57 -22.39 -16.35 2.87
N GLY A 58 -21.19 -15.86 2.54
CA GLY A 58 -20.74 -15.65 1.15
C GLY A 58 -20.76 -14.21 0.64
N GLU A 59 -21.30 -13.25 1.40
CA GLU A 59 -21.36 -11.83 0.98
C GLU A 59 -19.99 -11.15 0.84
N ILE A 60 -19.05 -11.38 1.77
CA ILE A 60 -17.71 -10.79 1.74
C ILE A 60 -16.69 -11.89 1.50
N GLY A 61 -16.26 -12.00 0.24
CA GLY A 61 -15.29 -13.00 -0.20
C GLY A 61 -13.83 -12.55 -0.12
N ILE A 62 -12.95 -13.45 -0.58
CA ILE A 62 -11.50 -13.21 -0.67
C ILE A 62 -11.18 -12.03 -1.61
N ILE A 63 -11.90 -11.90 -2.72
CA ILE A 63 -11.66 -10.85 -3.71
C ILE A 63 -11.96 -9.46 -3.13
N GLU A 64 -13.07 -9.30 -2.42
CA GLU A 64 -13.42 -8.03 -1.76
C GLU A 64 -12.38 -7.64 -0.71
N MET A 65 -11.89 -8.61 0.07
CA MET A 65 -10.81 -8.41 1.04
C MET A 65 -9.50 -7.97 0.37
N MET A 66 -9.15 -8.56 -0.78
CA MET A 66 -7.96 -8.19 -1.56
C MET A 66 -8.07 -6.76 -2.10
N ILE A 67 -9.21 -6.38 -2.66
CA ILE A 67 -9.44 -5.04 -3.21
C ILE A 67 -9.42 -3.99 -2.10
N ALA A 68 -10.10 -4.26 -0.97
CA ALA A 68 -10.08 -3.37 0.20
C ALA A 68 -8.66 -3.15 0.74
N THR A 69 -7.87 -4.22 0.82
CA THR A 69 -6.46 -4.15 1.28
C THR A 69 -5.59 -3.39 0.27
N ALA A 70 -5.81 -3.56 -1.04
CA ALA A 70 -5.07 -2.84 -2.08
C ALA A 70 -5.37 -1.33 -2.06
N ILE A 71 -6.65 -0.95 -1.93
CA ILE A 71 -7.06 0.46 -1.83
C ILE A 71 -6.55 1.05 -0.51
N GLY A 72 -6.71 0.35 0.62
CA GLY A 72 -6.20 0.80 1.92
C GLY A 72 -4.68 0.96 1.92
N GLY A 73 -3.95 0.01 1.34
CA GLY A 73 -2.49 0.07 1.24
C GLY A 73 -1.98 1.21 0.36
N THR A 74 -2.61 1.42 -0.81
CA THR A 74 -2.23 2.50 -1.73
C THR A 74 -2.59 3.89 -1.19
N THR A 75 -3.76 4.04 -0.56
CA THR A 75 -4.17 5.29 0.08
C THR A 75 -3.31 5.61 1.31
N TYR A 76 -2.95 4.62 2.11
CA TYR A 76 -2.03 4.79 3.24
C TYR A 76 -0.62 5.18 2.77
N ALA A 77 -0.08 4.50 1.75
CA ALA A 77 1.23 4.82 1.19
C ALA A 77 1.29 6.26 0.67
N GLN A 78 0.24 6.71 -0.02
CA GLN A 78 0.12 8.09 -0.48
C GLN A 78 0.00 9.08 0.68
N THR A 79 -0.86 8.79 1.67
CA THR A 79 -1.06 9.68 2.84
C THR A 79 0.19 9.78 3.72
N ARG A 80 0.96 8.70 3.87
CA ARG A 80 2.20 8.68 4.63
C ARG A 80 3.32 9.49 3.95
N SER A 81 3.25 9.71 2.64
CA SER A 81 4.17 10.62 1.95
C SER A 81 3.87 12.12 2.19
N HIS A 82 2.76 12.43 2.86
CA HIS A 82 2.28 13.79 3.13
C HIS A 82 2.55 14.29 4.57
N TRP A 83 3.27 13.53 5.41
CA TRP A 83 3.74 13.90 6.76
C TRP A 83 5.20 13.48 6.97
#